data_AF-K2GDA8-F1
#
_entry.id   AF-K2GDA8-F1
#
_cell.length_a   1.000
_cell.length_b   1.000
_cell.length_c   1.000
_cell.angle_alpha   90.00
_cell.angle_beta   90.00
_cell.angle_gamma   90.00
#
_symmetry.space_group_name_H-M   'P 1'
#
loop_
_entity.id
_entity.type
_entity.pdbx_description
1 polymer ?
#
loop_
_entity_poly.entity_id
_entity_poly.type
_entity_poly.pdbx_seq_one_letter_code
_entity_poly.pdbx_strand_id
1 'polypeptide(L)'
;MVKTQEIISQTELSEKMVYDDLKKRGILNKYPDTKVKHIWNWIVASYREWNIKVYDRVINWKIEVQFNLKTTREAHYFKKASYLAWYREVEDSKWIFQMYSIKDIDIKTWNPIKWANPLDKFSLKYFKAWQDISFQEDKLGLETIKDVDTEWNFHSPTESQLKAYIETWTVRIKDVYTFLKQKQIDKNTFDKFLPSLQKLLLIQIWETRFEALWDYVTEQEIKDYYEWGYISKDLARECYNKIKERDSIKQKKEKRKKDIHSKAHLETKEIKIG
;
A
#
# COMPACT_ATOMS: atom_id res chain seq x y z
N MET A 1 27.74 -25.07 -15.58
CA MET A 1 27.65 -23.66 -16.02
C MET A 1 27.23 -23.62 -17.48
N VAL A 2 25.95 -23.45 -17.75
CA VAL A 2 25.44 -22.88 -19.02
C VAL A 2 24.27 -21.99 -18.62
N LYS A 3 24.34 -20.73 -19.05
CA LYS A 3 23.39 -19.66 -18.79
C LYS A 3 22.06 -19.98 -19.46
N THR A 4 20.98 -20.01 -18.68
CA THR A 4 19.63 -19.78 -19.19
C THR A 4 18.99 -18.71 -18.31
N GLN A 5 19.58 -17.52 -18.34
CA GLN A 5 18.79 -16.31 -18.16
C GLN A 5 17.96 -16.20 -19.43
N GLU A 6 16.70 -16.59 -19.35
CA GLU A 6 15.72 -16.25 -20.37
C GLU A 6 15.78 -14.74 -20.61
N ILE A 7 16.18 -14.39 -21.82
CA ILE A 7 16.06 -13.05 -22.35
C ILE A 7 14.55 -12.83 -22.51
N ILE A 8 13.90 -12.34 -21.46
CA ILE A 8 12.63 -11.63 -21.61
C ILE A 8 12.98 -10.42 -22.48
N SER A 9 12.55 -10.46 -23.73
CA SER A 9 12.59 -9.33 -24.65
C SER A 9 11.96 -8.10 -23.97
N GLN A 10 12.83 -7.21 -23.49
CA GLN A 10 12.50 -5.94 -22.86
C GLN A 10 11.99 -4.94 -23.90
N THR A 11 10.89 -5.26 -24.58
CA THR A 11 10.13 -4.23 -25.28
C THR A 11 9.57 -3.27 -24.22
N GLU A 12 10.08 -2.04 -24.18
CA GLU A 12 9.53 -1.01 -23.29
C GLU A 12 8.02 -0.89 -23.52
N LEU A 13 7.23 -0.82 -22.43
CA LEU A 13 5.81 -0.52 -22.55
C LEU A 13 5.70 0.94 -23.00
N SER A 14 5.29 1.17 -24.25
CA SER A 14 5.15 2.54 -24.76
C SER A 14 3.79 3.14 -24.44
N GLU A 15 3.74 4.46 -24.25
CA GLU A 15 2.48 5.22 -24.10
C GLU A 15 1.51 4.93 -25.26
N LYS A 16 2.05 4.77 -26.48
CA LYS A 16 1.28 4.48 -27.68
C LYS A 16 0.54 3.15 -27.59
N MET A 17 1.20 2.08 -27.11
CA MET A 17 0.57 0.77 -26.97
C MET A 17 -0.63 0.81 -26.01
N VAL A 18 -0.49 1.48 -24.86
CA VAL A 18 -1.58 1.64 -23.89
C VAL A 18 -2.68 2.52 -24.47
N TYR A 19 -2.33 3.62 -25.16
CA TYR A 19 -3.29 4.50 -25.80
C TYR A 19 -4.13 3.76 -26.88
N ASP A 20 -3.48 2.97 -27.72
CA ASP A 20 -4.15 2.19 -28.78
C ASP A 20 -5.06 1.10 -28.20
N ASP A 21 -4.65 0.42 -27.11
CA ASP A 21 -5.51 -0.53 -26.39
C ASP A 21 -6.73 0.17 -25.77
N LEU A 22 -6.53 1.31 -25.11
CA LEU A 22 -7.64 2.12 -24.56
C LEU A 22 -8.61 2.60 -25.66
N LYS A 23 -8.08 2.98 -26.82
CA LYS A 23 -8.88 3.35 -27.99
C LYS A 23 -9.70 2.17 -28.49
N LYS A 24 -9.07 1.00 -28.66
CA LYS A 24 -9.71 -0.23 -29.13
C LYS A 24 -10.83 -0.70 -28.18
N ARG A 25 -10.66 -0.54 -26.87
CA ARG A 25 -11.68 -0.85 -25.85
C ARG A 25 -12.80 0.21 -25.77
N GLY A 26 -12.75 1.26 -26.59
CA GLY A 26 -13.74 2.36 -26.56
C GLY A 26 -13.65 3.27 -25.34
N ILE A 27 -12.61 3.13 -24.51
CA ILE A 27 -12.44 3.94 -23.30
C ILE A 27 -12.20 5.39 -23.68
N LEU A 28 -11.35 5.65 -24.69
CA LEU A 28 -11.08 7.02 -25.16
C LEU A 28 -12.29 7.68 -25.83
N ASN A 29 -13.22 6.90 -26.40
CA ASN A 29 -14.46 7.44 -26.95
C ASN A 29 -15.41 7.90 -25.84
N LYS A 30 -15.49 7.11 -24.75
CA LYS A 30 -16.26 7.49 -23.56
C LYS A 30 -15.60 8.63 -22.79
N TYR A 31 -14.27 8.69 -22.84
CA TYR A 31 -13.44 9.53 -21.99
C TYR A 31 -12.29 10.21 -22.77
N PRO A 32 -12.58 11.23 -23.59
CA PRO A 32 -11.65 11.77 -24.58
C PRO A 32 -10.45 12.54 -24.01
N ASP A 33 -10.56 13.13 -22.82
CA ASP A 33 -9.48 13.83 -22.11
C ASP A 33 -8.52 12.90 -21.37
N THR A 34 -8.69 11.58 -21.47
CA THR A 34 -7.76 10.61 -20.88
C THR A 34 -6.37 10.79 -21.47
N LYS A 35 -5.39 11.08 -20.62
CA LYS A 35 -3.98 11.17 -21.00
C LYS A 35 -3.29 9.87 -20.66
N VAL A 36 -2.31 9.48 -21.48
CA VAL A 36 -1.42 8.35 -21.19
C VAL A 36 -0.02 8.92 -20.99
N LYS A 37 0.64 8.51 -19.90
CA LYS A 37 1.98 8.99 -19.53
C LYS A 37 2.86 7.86 -19.05
N HIS A 38 4.07 7.82 -19.56
CA HIS A 38 5.15 6.95 -19.10
C HIS A 38 5.64 7.44 -17.75
N ILE A 39 5.78 6.50 -16.82
CA ILE A 39 6.12 6.81 -15.43
C ILE A 39 7.55 6.32 -15.12
N TRP A 40 7.83 5.06 -15.42
CA TRP A 40 9.11 4.42 -15.11
C TRP A 40 9.23 3.05 -15.81
N ASN A 41 10.36 2.76 -16.45
CA ASN A 41 10.63 1.47 -17.11
C ASN A 41 9.44 0.96 -17.97
N TRP A 42 8.73 -0.08 -17.50
CA TRP A 42 7.58 -0.72 -18.15
C TRP A 42 6.23 -0.31 -17.53
N ILE A 43 6.21 0.80 -16.78
CA ILE A 43 5.03 1.35 -16.10
C ILE A 43 4.53 2.57 -16.86
N VAL A 44 3.27 2.51 -17.25
CA VAL A 44 2.53 3.60 -17.91
C VAL A 44 1.26 3.85 -17.11
N ALA A 45 0.88 5.12 -16.93
CA ALA A 45 -0.40 5.48 -16.32
C ALA A 45 -1.34 6.07 -17.37
N SER A 46 -2.62 5.72 -17.29
CA SER A 46 -3.68 6.56 -17.85
C SER A 46 -4.29 7.43 -16.74
N TYR A 47 -4.50 8.69 -17.05
CA TYR A 47 -4.89 9.71 -16.06
C TYR A 47 -5.99 10.62 -16.57
N ARG A 48 -6.92 10.89 -15.66
CA ARG A 48 -7.89 12.00 -15.67
C ARG A 48 -7.89 12.65 -14.30
N GLU A 49 -8.37 13.89 -14.18
CA GLU A 49 -8.32 14.67 -12.94
C GLU A 49 -8.81 13.93 -11.68
N TRP A 50 -9.78 13.03 -11.85
CA TRP A 50 -10.40 12.25 -10.77
C TRP A 50 -9.96 10.78 -10.72
N ASN A 51 -9.13 10.29 -11.64
CA ASN A 51 -8.78 8.87 -11.71
C ASN A 51 -7.41 8.61 -12.34
N ILE A 52 -6.66 7.71 -11.70
CA ILE A 52 -5.40 7.18 -12.21
C ILE A 52 -5.54 5.67 -12.38
N LYS A 53 -5.18 5.15 -13.56
CA LYS A 53 -4.98 3.72 -13.77
C LYS A 53 -3.53 3.46 -14.14
N VAL A 54 -2.87 2.56 -13.41
CA VAL A 54 -1.48 2.18 -13.67
C VAL A 54 -1.44 0.82 -14.38
N TYR A 55 -0.66 0.75 -15.45
CA TYR A 55 -0.41 -0.43 -16.26
C TYR A 55 1.03 -0.87 -16.05
N ASP A 56 1.22 -2.12 -15.64
CA ASP A 56 2.52 -2.76 -15.52
C ASP A 56 2.57 -3.98 -16.47
N ARG A 57 3.61 -4.05 -17.30
CA ARG A 57 3.82 -5.17 -18.25
C ARG A 57 4.13 -6.49 -17.53
N VAL A 58 4.73 -6.46 -16.34
CA VAL A 58 5.15 -7.64 -15.58
C VAL A 58 3.95 -8.45 -15.08
N ILE A 59 2.77 -7.82 -14.95
CA ILE A 59 1.52 -8.51 -14.62
C ILE A 59 0.60 -8.56 -15.85
N ASN A 60 1.07 -9.15 -16.95
CA ASN A 60 0.22 -9.60 -18.08
C ASN A 60 -0.83 -8.59 -18.58
N TRP A 61 -0.52 -7.29 -18.59
CA TRP A 61 -1.46 -6.22 -18.96
C TRP A 61 -2.74 -6.16 -18.09
N LYS A 62 -2.74 -6.84 -16.94
CA LYS A 62 -3.74 -6.64 -15.90
C LYS A 62 -3.45 -5.28 -15.26
N ILE A 63 -4.49 -4.46 -15.28
CA ILE A 63 -4.55 -3.18 -14.57
C ILE A 63 -4.16 -3.48 -13.12
N GLU A 64 -3.05 -2.94 -12.65
CA GLU A 64 -2.57 -3.33 -11.33
C GLU A 64 -3.13 -2.46 -10.22
N VAL A 65 -3.39 -1.18 -10.44
CA VAL A 65 -4.19 -0.40 -9.49
C VAL A 65 -4.94 0.73 -10.20
N GLN A 66 -6.21 0.90 -9.82
CA GLN A 66 -7.05 2.04 -10.18
C GLN A 66 -7.32 2.87 -8.92
N PHE A 67 -6.93 4.15 -8.94
CA PHE A 67 -7.22 5.10 -7.86
C PHE A 67 -8.31 6.06 -8.31
N ASN A 68 -9.45 6.05 -7.63
CA ASN A 68 -10.42 7.14 -7.77
C ASN A 68 -10.04 8.25 -6.78
N LEU A 69 -9.24 9.22 -7.26
CA LEU A 69 -8.70 10.29 -6.44
C LEU A 69 -9.80 11.08 -5.73
N LYS A 70 -10.92 11.32 -6.42
CA LYS A 70 -12.05 12.06 -5.83
C LYS A 70 -12.64 11.29 -4.66
N THR A 71 -12.99 10.02 -4.88
CA THR A 71 -13.59 9.18 -3.84
C THR A 71 -12.64 8.99 -2.65
N THR A 72 -11.35 8.78 -2.90
CA THR A 72 -10.37 8.64 -1.80
C THR A 72 -10.21 9.94 -1.01
N ARG A 73 -10.24 11.11 -1.66
CA ARG A 73 -10.20 12.42 -0.97
C ARG A 73 -11.43 12.68 -0.11
N GLU A 74 -12.60 12.26 -0.59
CA GLU A 74 -13.89 12.41 0.09
C GLU A 74 -14.10 11.36 1.20
N ALA A 75 -13.23 10.35 1.30
CA ALA A 75 -13.31 9.32 2.31
C ALA A 75 -13.11 9.88 3.72
N HIS A 76 -13.85 9.31 4.68
CA HIS A 76 -13.88 9.81 6.06
C HIS A 76 -12.49 9.87 6.72
N TYR A 77 -11.63 8.89 6.43
CA TYR A 77 -10.30 8.78 7.04
C TYR A 77 -9.17 9.39 6.21
N PHE A 78 -9.44 10.05 5.09
CA PHE A 78 -8.43 10.47 4.11
C PHE A 78 -7.24 11.22 4.74
N LYS A 79 -7.50 12.25 5.56
CA LYS A 79 -6.44 13.07 6.19
C LYS A 79 -5.54 12.24 7.13
N LYS A 80 -6.13 11.29 7.86
CA LYS A 80 -5.39 10.40 8.77
C LYS A 80 -4.60 9.36 7.96
N ALA A 81 -5.23 8.76 6.95
CA ALA A 81 -4.61 7.82 6.03
C ALA A 81 -3.41 8.45 5.30
N SER A 82 -3.55 9.69 4.83
CA SER A 82 -2.44 10.40 4.17
C SER A 82 -1.28 10.63 5.10
N TYR A 83 -1.54 11.07 6.33
CA TYR A 83 -0.51 11.28 7.32
C TYR A 83 0.24 9.98 7.67
N LEU A 84 -0.48 8.88 7.88
CA LEU A 84 0.11 7.55 8.14
C LEU A 84 0.95 7.05 6.95
N ALA A 85 0.54 7.40 5.73
CA ALA A 85 1.30 7.14 4.52
C ALA A 85 2.52 8.07 4.35
N TRP A 86 2.76 9.03 5.25
CA TRP A 86 3.83 10.06 5.16
C TRP A 86 3.61 11.11 4.07
N TYR A 87 2.35 11.39 3.73
CA TYR A 87 1.97 12.37 2.72
C TYR A 87 0.87 13.32 3.19
N ARG A 88 0.78 14.45 2.51
CA ARG A 88 -0.31 15.41 2.67
C ARG A 88 -0.67 16.02 1.34
N GLU A 89 -1.96 16.11 1.08
CA GLU A 89 -2.46 16.89 -0.03
C GLU A 89 -2.82 18.30 0.44
N VAL A 90 -2.38 19.30 -0.31
CA VAL A 90 -2.65 20.71 -0.06
C VAL A 90 -3.30 21.29 -1.31
N GLU A 91 -4.42 21.96 -1.12
CA GLU A 91 -5.11 22.69 -2.16
C GLU A 91 -4.48 24.07 -2.32
N ASP A 92 -4.09 24.43 -3.53
CA ASP A 92 -3.59 25.76 -3.84
C ASP A 92 -4.74 26.76 -4.12
N SER A 93 -4.39 28.05 -4.26
CA SER A 93 -5.35 29.12 -4.55
C SER A 93 -6.17 28.96 -5.84
N LYS A 94 -5.80 28.00 -6.71
CA LYS A 94 -6.47 27.69 -7.98
C LYS A 94 -7.30 26.41 -7.92
N TRP A 95 -7.58 25.90 -6.70
CA TRP A 95 -8.28 24.64 -6.50
C TRP A 95 -7.53 23.43 -7.07
N ILE A 96 -6.20 23.54 -7.18
CA ILE A 96 -5.34 22.45 -7.64
C ILE A 96 -4.75 21.76 -6.42
N PHE A 97 -5.07 20.48 -6.29
CA PHE A 97 -4.55 19.64 -5.23
C PHE A 97 -3.13 19.17 -5.56
N GLN A 98 -2.21 19.42 -4.65
CA GLN A 98 -0.81 19.02 -4.76
C GLN A 98 -0.40 18.13 -3.59
N MET A 99 0.25 17.01 -3.91
CA MET A 99 0.72 16.05 -2.91
C MET A 99 2.14 16.39 -2.47
N TYR A 100 2.38 16.44 -1.16
CA TYR A 100 3.68 16.67 -0.55
C TYR A 100 4.04 15.50 0.36
N SER A 101 5.34 15.24 0.55
CA SER A 101 5.77 14.36 1.64
C SER A 101 5.65 15.11 2.96
N ILE A 102 5.29 14.42 4.04
CA ILE A 102 5.09 15.06 5.35
C ILE A 102 6.36 15.71 5.90
N LYS A 103 7.56 15.24 5.48
CA LYS A 103 8.83 15.88 5.81
C LYS A 103 8.98 17.30 5.23
N ASP A 104 8.22 17.59 4.18
CA ASP A 104 8.20 18.87 3.47
C ASP A 104 7.02 19.74 3.97
N ILE A 105 6.34 19.34 5.05
CA ILE A 105 5.26 20.07 5.71
C ILE A 105 5.76 20.65 7.03
N ASP A 106 5.48 21.92 7.27
CA ASP A 106 5.73 22.59 8.54
C ASP A 106 4.76 22.06 9.61
N ILE A 107 5.30 21.59 10.73
CA ILE A 107 4.53 20.91 11.79
C ILE A 107 3.56 21.88 12.49
N LYS A 108 3.85 23.19 12.52
CA LYS A 108 3.03 24.18 13.23
C LYS A 108 1.86 24.66 12.38
N THR A 109 2.13 24.94 11.11
CA THR A 109 1.17 25.55 10.18
C THR A 109 0.48 24.54 9.28
N TRP A 110 1.00 23.30 9.22
CA TRP A 110 0.53 22.26 8.32
C TRP A 110 0.55 22.66 6.82
N ASN A 111 1.38 23.64 6.48
CA ASN A 111 1.60 24.08 5.11
C ASN A 111 2.96 23.59 4.60
N PRO A 112 3.18 23.52 3.27
CA PRO A 112 4.49 23.19 2.72
C PRO A 112 5.55 24.20 3.20
N ILE A 113 6.75 23.71 3.56
CA ILE A 113 7.89 24.59 3.85
C ILE A 113 8.29 25.36 2.58
N LYS A 114 8.90 26.54 2.73
CA LYS A 114 9.11 27.51 1.63
C LYS A 114 9.79 26.92 0.37
N TRP A 115 10.63 25.91 0.52
CA TRP A 115 11.37 25.24 -0.57
C TRP A 115 10.87 23.82 -0.85
N ALA A 116 9.72 23.43 -0.29
CA ALA A 116 9.07 22.18 -0.63
C ALA A 116 8.57 22.19 -2.06
N ASN A 117 8.89 21.14 -2.81
CA ASN A 117 8.28 20.89 -4.11
C ASN A 117 7.21 19.81 -3.95
N PRO A 118 6.05 19.96 -4.62
CA PRO A 118 5.08 18.90 -4.70
C PRO A 118 5.68 17.68 -5.41
N LEU A 119 5.12 16.51 -5.14
CA LEU A 119 5.42 15.32 -5.90
C LEU A 119 4.93 15.52 -7.34
N ASP A 120 5.79 15.20 -8.31
CA ASP A 120 5.38 15.17 -9.71
C ASP A 120 4.29 14.09 -9.89
N LYS A 121 3.12 14.51 -10.38
CA LYS A 121 1.95 13.65 -10.63
C LYS A 121 2.21 12.51 -11.61
N PHE A 122 3.30 12.58 -12.38
CA PHE A 122 3.73 11.51 -13.30
C PHE A 122 4.99 10.78 -12.81
N SER A 123 5.30 10.86 -11.52
CA SER A 123 6.42 10.13 -10.92
C SER A 123 5.95 8.85 -10.22
N LEU A 124 6.81 7.82 -10.21
CA LEU A 124 6.59 6.59 -9.43
C LEU A 124 6.27 6.89 -7.95
N LYS A 125 6.89 7.93 -7.39
CA LYS A 125 6.68 8.35 -6.00
C LYS A 125 5.25 8.83 -5.75
N TYR A 126 4.65 9.55 -6.69
CA TYR A 126 3.27 10.00 -6.58
C TYR A 126 2.27 8.84 -6.63
N PHE A 127 2.51 7.84 -7.49
CA PHE A 127 1.65 6.64 -7.53
C PHE A 127 1.76 5.81 -6.25
N LYS A 128 2.99 5.60 -5.76
CA LYS A 128 3.21 4.91 -4.48
C LYS A 128 2.53 5.64 -3.33
N ALA A 129 2.56 6.98 -3.32
CA ALA A 129 1.84 7.76 -2.32
C ALA A 129 0.34 7.42 -2.31
N TRP A 130 -0.32 7.38 -3.46
CA TRP A 130 -1.73 7.00 -3.54
C TRP A 130 -2.01 5.54 -3.17
N GLN A 131 -1.11 4.60 -3.51
CA GLN A 131 -1.19 3.20 -3.05
C GLN A 131 -1.13 3.10 -1.52
N ASP A 132 -0.19 3.82 -0.92
CA ASP A 132 -0.01 3.84 0.53
C ASP A 132 -1.23 4.50 1.21
N ILE A 133 -1.73 5.61 0.66
CA ILE A 133 -2.95 6.29 1.16
C ILE A 133 -4.15 5.36 1.11
N SER A 134 -4.45 4.75 -0.04
CA SER A 134 -5.58 3.83 -0.18
C SER A 134 -5.46 2.65 0.78
N PHE A 135 -4.26 2.09 0.94
CA PHE A 135 -4.02 1.02 1.91
C PHE A 135 -4.36 1.46 3.35
N GLN A 136 -3.91 2.64 3.77
CA GLN A 136 -4.18 3.14 5.13
C GLN A 136 -5.66 3.47 5.33
N GLU A 137 -6.34 3.98 4.28
CA GLU A 137 -7.77 4.27 4.33
C GLU A 137 -8.59 2.98 4.50
N ASP A 138 -8.36 1.98 3.65
CA ASP A 138 -8.96 0.66 3.75
C ASP A 138 -8.73 0.04 5.13
N LYS A 139 -7.50 0.17 5.66
CA LYS A 139 -7.14 -0.39 6.96
C LYS A 139 -7.87 0.30 8.11
N LEU A 140 -8.01 1.63 8.07
CA LEU A 140 -8.80 2.38 9.06
C LEU A 140 -10.29 2.06 8.95
N GLY A 141 -10.81 1.89 7.73
CA GLY A 141 -12.17 1.42 7.47
C GLY A 141 -12.42 0.03 8.06
N LEU A 142 -11.49 -0.90 7.87
CA LEU A 142 -11.56 -2.25 8.46
C LEU A 142 -11.64 -2.23 9.99
N GLU A 143 -10.89 -1.36 10.68
CA GLU A 143 -11.00 -1.24 12.13
C GLU A 143 -12.41 -0.79 12.56
N THR A 144 -13.01 0.14 11.80
CA THR A 144 -14.36 0.65 12.08
C THR A 144 -15.43 -0.43 11.89
N ILE A 145 -15.25 -1.30 10.89
CA ILE A 145 -16.16 -2.44 10.65
C ILE A 145 -16.04 -3.48 11.77
N LYS A 146 -14.84 -3.67 12.34
CA LYS A 146 -14.60 -4.60 13.46
C LYS A 146 -15.14 -4.09 14.79
N ASP A 147 -15.26 -2.77 14.95
CA ASP A 147 -15.81 -2.17 16.14
C ASP A 147 -17.31 -2.48 16.26
N VAL A 148 -17.70 -2.92 17.46
CA VAL A 148 -19.10 -3.13 17.80
C VAL A 148 -19.65 -1.79 18.22
N ASP A 149 -20.60 -1.23 17.46
CA ASP A 149 -21.29 -0.01 17.87
C ASP A 149 -21.95 -0.23 19.24
N THR A 150 -22.15 0.84 20.00
CA THR A 150 -22.73 0.82 21.37
C THR A 150 -24.08 0.09 21.49
N GLU A 151 -24.75 -0.18 20.37
CA GLU A 151 -26.03 -0.88 20.26
C GLU A 151 -25.92 -2.32 19.71
N TRP A 152 -24.71 -2.90 19.60
CA TRP A 152 -24.48 -4.19 18.96
C TRP A 152 -24.86 -4.23 17.46
N ASN A 153 -24.95 -3.08 16.82
CA ASN A 153 -25.12 -3.00 15.37
C ASN A 153 -23.81 -3.38 14.70
N PHE A 154 -23.79 -4.57 14.11
CA PHE A 154 -22.64 -5.06 13.35
C PHE A 154 -22.70 -4.49 11.94
N HIS A 155 -21.69 -3.73 11.54
CA HIS A 155 -21.49 -3.39 10.13
C HIS A 155 -20.95 -4.63 9.40
N SER A 156 -21.80 -5.37 8.70
CA SER A 156 -21.35 -6.53 7.92
C SER A 156 -20.65 -6.07 6.65
N PRO A 157 -19.37 -6.43 6.42
CA PRO A 157 -18.72 -6.14 5.16
C PRO A 157 -19.37 -6.97 4.05
N THR A 158 -19.68 -6.34 2.93
CA THR A 158 -20.10 -7.06 1.73
C THR A 158 -18.95 -7.89 1.17
N GLU A 159 -19.26 -8.96 0.43
CA GLU A 159 -18.21 -9.75 -0.25
C GLU A 159 -17.36 -8.90 -1.21
N SER A 160 -17.96 -7.89 -1.83
CA SER A 160 -17.25 -6.97 -2.73
C SER A 160 -16.22 -6.12 -1.97
N GLN A 161 -16.56 -5.68 -0.76
CA GLN A 161 -15.63 -4.95 0.11
C GLN A 161 -14.48 -5.87 0.56
N LEU A 162 -14.77 -7.09 1.01
CA LEU A 162 -13.74 -8.07 1.37
C LEU A 162 -12.80 -8.37 0.20
N LYS A 163 -13.35 -8.53 -1.01
CA LYS A 163 -12.56 -8.74 -2.21
C LYS A 163 -11.64 -7.54 -2.49
N ALA A 164 -12.16 -6.32 -2.40
CA ALA A 164 -11.35 -5.10 -2.57
C ALA A 164 -10.21 -5.04 -1.55
N TYR A 165 -10.47 -5.31 -0.27
CA TYR A 165 -9.44 -5.33 0.76
C TYR A 165 -8.38 -6.42 0.56
N ILE A 166 -8.77 -7.58 0.01
CA ILE A 166 -7.81 -8.62 -0.39
C ILE A 166 -6.96 -8.15 -1.55
N GLU A 167 -7.53 -7.47 -2.55
CA GLU A 167 -6.80 -6.93 -3.70
C GLU A 167 -5.82 -5.82 -3.30
N THR A 168 -6.13 -5.02 -2.26
CA THR A 168 -5.22 -4.02 -1.70
C THR A 168 -4.24 -4.56 -0.65
N TRP A 169 -4.33 -5.85 -0.32
CA TRP A 169 -3.55 -6.57 0.70
C TRP A 169 -3.75 -6.08 2.14
N THR A 170 -4.79 -5.29 2.39
CA THR A 170 -5.05 -4.61 3.67
C THR A 170 -5.67 -5.53 4.72
N VAL A 171 -6.45 -6.52 4.29
CA VAL A 171 -7.10 -7.50 5.16
C VAL A 171 -6.25 -8.76 5.35
N ARG A 172 -6.25 -9.31 6.56
CA ARG A 172 -5.60 -10.59 6.90
C ARG A 172 -6.58 -11.63 7.41
N ILE A 173 -6.08 -12.84 7.61
CA ILE A 173 -6.85 -13.96 8.20
C ILE A 173 -7.46 -13.55 9.54
N LYS A 174 -6.74 -12.89 10.45
CA LYS A 174 -7.31 -12.47 11.75
C LYS A 174 -8.46 -11.47 11.62
N ASP A 175 -8.42 -10.60 10.61
CA ASP A 175 -9.47 -9.61 10.38
C ASP A 175 -10.76 -10.32 9.91
N VAL A 176 -10.65 -11.22 8.92
CA VAL A 176 -11.81 -12.01 8.45
C VAL A 176 -12.29 -13.01 9.50
N TYR A 177 -11.39 -13.55 10.32
CA TYR A 177 -11.76 -14.38 11.47
C TYR A 177 -12.54 -13.60 12.53
N THR A 178 -12.18 -12.33 12.78
CA THR A 178 -12.93 -11.45 13.68
C THR A 178 -14.36 -11.28 13.20
N PHE A 179 -14.55 -11.01 11.90
CA PHE A 179 -15.87 -10.92 11.28
C PHE A 179 -16.68 -12.21 11.44
N LEU A 180 -16.04 -13.39 11.28
CA LEU A 180 -16.69 -14.67 11.49
C LEU A 180 -17.12 -14.85 12.96
N LYS A 181 -16.26 -14.51 13.92
CA LYS A 181 -16.55 -14.66 15.37
C LYS A 181 -17.66 -13.71 15.82
N GLN A 182 -17.72 -12.53 15.22
CA GLN A 182 -18.76 -11.52 15.44
C GLN A 182 -20.03 -11.78 14.63
N LYS A 183 -20.11 -12.88 13.84
CA LYS A 183 -21.24 -13.22 12.97
C LYS A 183 -21.56 -12.15 11.90
N GLN A 184 -20.59 -11.31 11.56
CA GLN A 184 -20.69 -10.34 10.47
C GLN A 184 -20.62 -11.00 9.09
N ILE A 185 -19.97 -12.17 9.02
CA ILE A 185 -19.94 -13.05 7.85
C ILE A 185 -20.22 -14.49 8.29
N ASP A 186 -20.68 -15.31 7.35
CA ASP A 186 -20.85 -16.74 7.58
C ASP A 186 -19.56 -17.55 7.30
N LYS A 187 -19.61 -18.83 7.67
CA LYS A 187 -18.48 -19.77 7.47
C LYS A 187 -18.16 -19.96 5.98
N ASN A 188 -19.17 -19.97 5.12
CA ASN A 188 -18.99 -20.11 3.67
C ASN A 188 -18.19 -18.95 3.08
N THR A 189 -18.49 -17.71 3.50
CA THR A 189 -17.78 -16.50 3.10
C THR A 189 -16.33 -16.54 3.59
N PHE A 190 -16.11 -16.94 4.84
CA PHE A 190 -14.76 -17.12 5.39
C PHE A 190 -13.94 -18.13 4.57
N ASP A 191 -14.49 -19.33 4.35
CA ASP A 191 -13.81 -20.42 3.63
C ASP A 191 -13.54 -20.07 2.16
N LYS A 192 -14.43 -19.29 1.54
CA LYS A 192 -14.24 -18.76 0.18
C LYS A 192 -13.02 -17.85 0.06
N PHE A 193 -12.77 -16.99 1.05
CA PHE A 193 -11.67 -16.01 0.99
C PHE A 193 -10.36 -16.52 1.60
N LEU A 194 -10.41 -17.51 2.49
CA LEU A 194 -9.23 -18.05 3.17
C LEU A 194 -8.07 -18.44 2.21
N PRO A 195 -8.28 -19.13 1.08
CA PRO A 195 -7.19 -19.47 0.17
C PRO A 195 -6.45 -18.26 -0.42
N SER A 196 -7.15 -17.14 -0.65
CA SER A 196 -6.52 -15.91 -1.14
C SER A 196 -5.68 -15.27 -0.04
N LEU A 197 -6.18 -15.25 1.18
CA LEU A 197 -5.45 -14.72 2.34
C LEU A 197 -4.19 -15.53 2.65
N GLN A 198 -4.26 -16.86 2.56
CA GLN A 198 -3.10 -17.74 2.73
C GLN A 198 -1.96 -17.40 1.76
N LYS A 199 -2.29 -17.08 0.50
CA LYS A 199 -1.30 -16.68 -0.52
C LYS A 199 -0.65 -15.33 -0.22
N LEU A 200 -1.33 -14.46 0.51
CA LEU A 200 -0.82 -13.13 0.87
C LEU A 200 0.10 -13.13 2.09
N LEU A 201 0.05 -14.15 2.96
CA LEU A 201 0.77 -14.16 4.23
C LEU A 201 2.27 -13.83 4.11
N LEU A 202 2.97 -14.48 3.17
CA LEU A 202 4.41 -14.25 2.98
C LEU A 202 4.70 -12.82 2.53
N ILE A 203 3.84 -12.24 1.68
CA ILE A 203 3.95 -10.85 1.24
C ILE A 203 3.67 -9.91 2.41
N GLN A 204 2.61 -10.16 3.18
CA GLN A 204 2.19 -9.34 4.31
C GLN A 204 3.20 -9.32 5.46
N ILE A 205 4.03 -10.36 5.63
CA ILE A 205 5.14 -10.34 6.60
C ILE A 205 6.15 -9.23 6.27
N TRP A 206 6.42 -8.98 4.98
CA TRP A 206 7.36 -7.98 4.49
C TRP A 206 6.74 -6.60 4.25
N GLU A 207 5.42 -6.51 4.37
CA GLU A 207 4.68 -5.31 4.04
C GLU A 207 4.90 -4.22 5.11
N THR A 208 5.68 -3.20 4.76
CA THR A 208 6.04 -2.12 5.66
C THR A 208 4.89 -1.16 5.93
N ARG A 209 3.85 -1.12 5.09
CA ARG A 209 2.69 -0.24 5.29
C ARG A 209 1.94 -0.56 6.59
N PHE A 210 1.99 -1.81 7.08
CA PHE A 210 1.43 -2.17 8.39
C PHE A 210 2.19 -1.55 9.58
N GLU A 211 3.44 -1.12 9.41
CA GLU A 211 4.24 -0.53 10.49
C GLU A 211 3.67 0.80 10.99
N ALA A 212 3.05 1.59 10.11
CA ALA A 212 2.45 2.87 10.46
C ALA A 212 1.35 2.75 11.53
N LEU A 213 0.72 1.58 11.63
CA LEU A 213 -0.34 1.26 12.58
C LEU A 213 0.09 0.24 13.64
N TRP A 214 1.39 -0.08 13.74
CA TRP A 214 1.91 -1.11 14.66
C TRP A 214 1.27 -2.49 14.49
N ASP A 215 0.82 -2.80 13.26
CA ASP A 215 -0.01 -3.97 12.99
C ASP A 215 0.69 -4.99 12.08
N TYR A 216 2.00 -5.15 12.27
CA TYR A 216 2.81 -6.12 11.53
C TYR A 216 2.46 -7.56 11.92
N VAL A 217 2.64 -8.50 10.99
CA VAL A 217 2.45 -9.93 11.25
C VAL A 217 3.48 -10.40 12.29
N THR A 218 3.01 -11.07 13.34
CA THR A 218 3.80 -11.56 14.48
C THR A 218 3.92 -13.09 14.48
N GLU A 219 4.88 -13.64 15.22
CA GLU A 219 4.98 -15.10 15.42
C GLU A 219 3.73 -15.66 16.11
N GLN A 220 3.15 -14.92 17.08
CA GLN A 220 1.92 -15.33 17.75
C GLN A 220 0.74 -15.41 16.77
N GLU A 221 0.61 -14.46 15.85
CA GLU A 221 -0.43 -14.48 14.82
C GLU A 221 -0.31 -15.72 13.90
N ILE A 222 0.92 -16.09 13.52
CA ILE A 222 1.18 -17.32 12.74
C ILE A 222 0.87 -18.58 13.55
N LYS A 223 1.19 -18.59 14.84
CA LYS A 223 0.84 -19.68 15.76
C LYS A 223 -0.66 -19.89 15.82
N ASP A 224 -1.42 -18.80 16.03
CA ASP A 224 -2.87 -18.84 16.11
C ASP A 224 -3.48 -19.38 14.80
N TYR A 225 -3.01 -18.92 13.64
CA TYR A 225 -3.48 -19.42 12.34
C TYR A 225 -3.23 -20.93 12.16
N TYR A 226 -2.11 -21.44 12.66
CA TYR A 226 -1.79 -22.87 12.60
C TYR A 226 -2.67 -23.68 13.55
N GLU A 227 -2.82 -23.23 14.80
CA GLU A 227 -3.63 -23.90 15.83
C GLU A 227 -5.12 -23.92 15.46
N TRP A 228 -5.62 -22.88 14.78
CA TRP A 228 -6.98 -22.84 14.26
C TRP A 228 -7.19 -23.67 12.98
N GLY A 229 -6.12 -24.26 12.43
CA GLY A 229 -6.18 -25.06 11.20
C GLY A 229 -6.35 -24.22 9.92
N TYR A 230 -6.04 -22.92 9.96
CA TYR A 230 -6.19 -22.02 8.81
C TYR A 230 -4.97 -21.97 7.91
N ILE A 231 -3.82 -22.48 8.35
CA ILE A 231 -2.62 -22.63 7.52
C ILE A 231 -1.99 -24.01 7.75
N SER A 232 -1.29 -24.51 6.74
CA SER A 232 -0.55 -25.77 6.87
C SER A 232 0.71 -25.59 7.73
N LYS A 233 1.23 -26.71 8.26
CA LYS A 233 2.48 -26.73 9.01
C LYS A 233 3.66 -26.17 8.19
N ASP A 234 3.72 -26.50 6.91
CA ASP A 234 4.79 -26.02 6.02
C ASP A 234 4.73 -24.51 5.80
N LEU A 235 3.52 -23.96 5.57
CA LEU A 235 3.33 -22.52 5.42
C LEU A 235 3.66 -21.77 6.72
N ALA A 236 3.25 -22.31 7.87
CA ALA A 236 3.59 -21.74 9.17
C ALA A 236 5.12 -21.68 9.38
N ARG A 237 5.84 -22.78 9.07
CA ARG A 237 7.31 -22.82 9.15
C ARG A 237 7.96 -21.77 8.25
N GLU A 238 7.47 -21.61 7.03
CA GLU A 238 7.98 -20.59 6.11
C GLU A 238 7.75 -19.17 6.63
N CYS A 239 6.56 -18.90 7.18
CA CYS A 239 6.22 -17.62 7.79
C CYS A 239 7.15 -17.29 8.97
N TYR A 240 7.39 -18.24 9.89
CA TYR A 240 8.34 -18.04 10.99
C TYR A 240 9.75 -17.70 10.51
N ASN A 241 10.25 -18.39 9.48
CA ASN A 241 11.56 -18.08 8.90
C ASN A 241 11.60 -16.66 8.34
N LYS A 242 10.55 -16.22 7.63
CA LYS A 242 10.46 -14.87 7.08
C LYS A 242 10.34 -13.78 8.15
N ILE A 243 9.62 -14.03 9.24
CA ILE A 243 9.55 -13.11 10.37
C ILE A 243 10.94 -12.94 11.01
N LYS A 244 11.65 -14.03 11.27
CA LYS A 244 13.03 -13.98 11.80
C LYS A 244 13.99 -13.24 10.87
N GLU A 245 13.88 -13.46 9.56
CA GLU A 245 14.67 -12.75 8.55
C GLU A 245 14.41 -11.24 8.59
N ARG A 246 13.14 -10.83 8.58
CA ARG A 246 12.71 -9.43 8.68
C ARG A 246 13.23 -8.76 9.95
N ASP A 247 13.05 -9.41 11.09
CA ASP A 247 13.43 -8.85 12.39
C ASP A 247 14.96 -8.73 12.53
N SER A 248 15.71 -9.69 11.99
CA SER A 248 17.18 -9.58 11.89
C SER A 248 17.62 -8.38 11.02
N ILE A 249 16.94 -8.14 9.90
CA ILE A 249 17.23 -6.99 9.03
C ILE A 249 16.92 -5.68 9.77
N LYS A 250 15.80 -5.60 10.50
CA LYS A 250 15.44 -4.43 11.32
C LYS A 250 16.50 -4.13 12.38
N GLN A 251 16.88 -5.13 13.17
CA GLN A 251 17.91 -5.00 14.20
C GLN A 251 19.26 -4.54 13.61
N LYS A 252 19.68 -5.09 12.46
CA LYS A 252 20.90 -4.65 11.75
C LYS A 252 20.82 -3.19 11.31
N LYS A 253 19.68 -2.73 10.81
CA LYS A 253 19.47 -1.33 10.41
C LYS A 253 19.52 -0.40 11.62
N GLU A 254 18.90 -0.77 12.73
CA GLU A 254 18.92 0.00 13.98
C GLU A 254 20.33 0.11 14.57
N LYS A 255 21.07 -1.02 14.61
CA LYS A 255 22.47 -1.02 15.06
C LYS A 255 23.32 -0.09 14.20
N ARG A 256 23.22 -0.18 12.88
CA ARG A 256 23.93 0.73 11.96
C ARG A 256 23.57 2.20 12.19
N LYS A 257 22.29 2.53 12.40
CA LYS A 257 21.87 3.91 12.70
C LYS A 257 22.50 4.42 14.02
N LYS A 258 22.51 3.58 15.06
CA LYS A 258 23.15 3.90 16.35
C LYS A 258 24.66 4.10 16.19
N ASP A 259 25.32 3.23 15.43
CA ASP A 259 26.76 3.31 15.16
C ASP A 259 27.15 4.57 14.35
N ILE A 260 26.29 4.98 13.40
CA ILE A 260 26.48 6.24 12.65
C ILE A 260 26.29 7.44 13.58
N HIS A 261 25.24 7.45 14.40
CA HIS A 261 24.99 8.54 15.34
C HIS A 261 26.09 8.68 16.40
N SER A 262 26.62 7.56 16.92
CA SER A 262 27.71 7.59 17.90
C SER A 262 29.01 8.13 17.31
N LYS A 263 29.36 7.72 16.08
CA LYS A 263 30.52 8.27 15.35
C LYS A 263 30.37 9.76 15.03
N ALA A 264 29.22 10.17 14.49
CA ALA A 264 28.97 11.58 14.19
C ALA A 264 29.05 12.47 15.44
N HIS A 265 28.59 11.98 16.60
CA HIS A 265 28.66 12.70 17.88
C HIS A 265 30.09 12.82 18.45
N LEU A 266 30.97 11.85 18.15
CA LEU A 266 32.39 11.92 18.51
C LEU A 266 33.11 12.96 17.65
N GLU A 267 32.89 12.95 16.34
CA GLU A 267 33.47 13.93 15.41
C GLU A 267 33.01 15.37 15.69
N THR A 268 31.74 15.60 16.07
CA THR A 268 31.27 16.94 16.47
C THR A 268 31.81 17.44 17.81
N LYS A 269 32.25 16.54 18.70
CA LYS A 269 32.92 16.93 19.96
C LYS A 269 34.36 17.35 19.70
N GLU A 270 35.07 16.67 18.81
CA GLU A 270 36.45 17.02 18.45
C GLU A 270 36.53 18.39 17.75
N ILE A 271 35.56 18.73 16.89
CA ILE A 271 35.49 20.05 16.22
C ILE A 271 35.19 21.21 17.20
N LYS A 272 34.61 20.93 18.37
CA LYS A 272 34.31 21.97 19.39
C LYS A 272 35.43 22.18 20.41
N ILE A 273 36.46 21.34 20.39
CA ILE A 273 37.60 21.39 21.33
C ILE A 273 38.88 21.84 20.61
N GLY A 274 38.86 21.93 19.27
CA GLY A 274 39.89 22.60 18.46
C GLY A 274 39.51 24.04 18.14
#